data_AF-A0A931RC01-F1
#
_entry.id   AF-A0A931RC01-F1
#
_cell.length_a   1.000
_cell.length_b   1.000
_cell.length_c   1.000
_cell.angle_alpha   90.00
_cell.angle_beta   90.00
_cell.angle_gamma   90.00
#
_symmetry.space_group_name_H-M   'P 1'
#
loop_
_entity.id
_entity.type
_entity.pdbx_description
1 polymer ?
#
loop_
_entity_poly.entity_id
_entity_poly.type
_entity_poly.pdbx_seq_one_letter_code
_entity_poly.pdbx_strand_id
1 'polypeptide(L)'
;MYKKFTKVAAQRSLTGGFTLIELLVVIAIIGILAGIVLASLGTARGGANDAKTKEQLSNLRTAAELYYANIGNYGTNATANASCTGASTVFVDSGVAPLVTTSNYPSGTSLVCRSTALGTAWATSASLSSDFWCVDSTGASKSETAAIAGTVCP
;
A
#
# COMPACT_ATOMS: atom_id res chain seq x y z
N MET A 1 9.51 -55.29 67.69
CA MET A 1 10.04 -54.57 66.50
C MET A 1 8.97 -54.68 65.39
N TYR A 2 8.06 -53.72 65.28
CA TYR A 2 6.93 -53.77 64.33
C TYR A 2 7.26 -52.96 63.08
N LYS A 3 7.31 -53.60 61.90
CA LYS A 3 7.50 -52.90 60.62
C LYS A 3 6.16 -52.34 60.15
N LYS A 4 6.10 -51.00 60.03
CA LYS A 4 4.97 -50.23 59.50
C LYS A 4 4.94 -50.43 57.97
N PHE A 5 3.90 -51.06 57.44
CA PHE A 5 3.69 -51.17 56.00
C PHE A 5 2.99 -49.91 55.49
N THR A 6 3.74 -49.04 54.82
CA THR A 6 3.19 -47.90 54.06
C THR A 6 2.60 -48.42 52.75
N LYS A 7 1.28 -48.31 52.59
CA LYS A 7 0.59 -48.54 51.30
C LYS A 7 0.98 -47.42 50.33
N VAL A 8 1.64 -47.77 49.23
CA VAL A 8 1.82 -46.86 48.09
C VAL A 8 0.55 -46.91 47.25
N ALA A 9 -0.22 -45.82 47.22
CA ALA A 9 -1.36 -45.69 46.31
C ALA A 9 -0.83 -45.36 44.91
N ALA A 10 -1.05 -46.27 43.95
CA ALA A 10 -0.71 -46.03 42.55
C ALA A 10 -1.63 -44.94 41.97
N GLN A 11 -1.06 -43.79 41.60
CA GLN A 11 -1.77 -42.76 40.85
C GLN A 11 -2.08 -43.28 39.45
N ARG A 12 -3.36 -43.55 39.19
CA ARG A 12 -3.85 -44.01 37.90
C ARG A 12 -3.81 -42.82 36.93
N SER A 13 -2.80 -42.76 36.07
CA SER A 13 -2.76 -41.81 34.95
C SER A 13 -3.98 -42.05 34.07
N LEU A 14 -4.92 -41.10 34.05
CA LEU A 14 -6.04 -41.08 33.10
C LEU A 14 -5.48 -40.64 31.74
N THR A 15 -4.88 -41.57 31.00
CA THR A 15 -4.58 -41.36 29.58
C THR A 15 -5.91 -41.41 28.82
N GLY A 16 -6.57 -40.25 28.71
CA GLY A 16 -7.73 -40.06 27.85
C GLY A 16 -7.30 -39.89 26.40
N GLY A 17 -7.86 -40.70 25.49
CA GLY A 17 -7.72 -40.50 24.05
C GLY A 17 -8.77 -39.52 23.54
N PHE A 18 -8.42 -38.71 22.54
CA PHE A 18 -9.39 -37.88 21.83
C PHE A 18 -10.42 -38.75 21.10
N THR A 19 -11.69 -38.38 21.18
CA THR A 19 -12.76 -39.03 20.43
C THR A 19 -12.79 -38.53 18.99
N LEU A 20 -13.23 -39.37 18.05
CA LEU A 20 -13.37 -38.98 16.64
C LEU A 20 -14.36 -37.82 16.45
N ILE A 21 -15.39 -37.74 17.30
CA ILE A 21 -16.38 -36.66 17.25
C ILE A 21 -15.80 -35.32 17.72
N GLU A 22 -14.91 -35.33 18.71
CA GLU A 22 -14.19 -34.13 19.17
C GLU A 22 -13.28 -33.58 18.07
N LEU A 23 -12.61 -34.45 17.30
CA LEU A 23 -11.78 -33.98 16.19
C LEU A 23 -12.66 -33.45 15.04
N LEU A 24 -13.79 -34.11 14.76
CA LEU A 24 -14.72 -33.70 13.71
C LEU A 24 -15.32 -32.31 13.95
N VAL A 25 -15.76 -32.01 15.18
CA VAL A 25 -16.33 -30.69 15.48
C VAL A 25 -15.27 -29.58 15.39
N VAL A 26 -14.02 -29.87 15.75
CA VAL A 26 -12.93 -28.89 15.69
C VAL A 26 -12.61 -28.49 14.26
N ILE A 27 -12.46 -29.45 13.35
CA ILE A 27 -12.21 -29.13 11.93
C ILE A 27 -13.41 -28.42 11.29
N ALA A 28 -14.63 -28.72 11.73
CA ALA A 28 -15.83 -28.02 11.28
C ALA A 28 -15.80 -26.53 11.70
N ILE A 29 -15.45 -26.25 12.95
CA ILE A 29 -15.33 -24.86 13.45
C ILE A 29 -14.18 -24.11 12.74
N ILE A 30 -13.01 -24.76 12.59
CA ILE A 30 -11.87 -24.16 11.86
C ILE A 30 -12.27 -23.84 10.41
N GLY A 31 -13.02 -24.72 9.74
CA GLY A 31 -13.51 -24.49 8.37
C GLY A 31 -14.42 -23.27 8.25
N ILE A 32 -15.34 -23.09 9.20
CA ILE A 32 -16.24 -21.93 9.22
C ILE A 32 -15.45 -20.63 9.43
N LEU A 33 -14.56 -20.61 10.43
CA LEU A 33 -13.75 -19.43 10.73
C LEU A 33 -12.80 -19.07 9.57
N ALA A 34 -12.16 -20.07 8.96
CA ALA A 34 -11.27 -19.87 7.81
C ALA A 34 -12.01 -19.28 6.60
N GLY A 35 -13.26 -19.69 6.35
CA GLY A 35 -14.10 -19.14 5.28
C GLY A 35 -14.38 -17.64 5.46
N ILE A 36 -14.72 -17.21 6.67
CA ILE A 36 -15.00 -15.80 6.99
C ILE A 36 -13.74 -14.94 6.80
N VAL A 37 -12.61 -15.41 7.32
CA VAL A 37 -11.32 -14.70 7.21
C VAL A 37 -10.92 -14.52 5.74
N LEU A 38 -11.08 -15.56 4.92
CA LEU A 38 -10.70 -15.50 3.51
C LEU A 38 -11.53 -14.48 2.72
N ALA A 39 -12.85 -14.41 2.98
CA ALA A 39 -13.73 -13.42 2.37
C ALA A 39 -13.34 -11.98 2.74
N SER A 40 -12.90 -11.74 3.98
CA SER A 40 -12.51 -10.41 4.46
C SER A 40 -11.16 -9.91 3.91
N LEU A 41 -10.28 -10.82 3.48
CA LEU A 41 -8.91 -10.48 3.09
C LEU A 41 -8.84 -9.73 1.74
N GLY A 42 -9.78 -9.99 0.83
CA GLY A 42 -9.82 -9.35 -0.49
C GLY A 42 -10.05 -7.84 -0.41
N THR A 43 -11.04 -7.41 0.37
CA THR A 43 -11.38 -5.99 0.56
C THR A 43 -10.29 -5.26 1.36
N ALA A 44 -9.72 -5.91 2.37
CA ALA A 44 -8.61 -5.37 3.15
C ALA A 44 -7.37 -5.11 2.27
N ARG A 45 -7.03 -6.03 1.35
CA ARG A 45 -5.92 -5.86 0.40
C ARG A 45 -6.16 -4.72 -0.57
N GLY A 46 -7.38 -4.57 -1.09
CA GLY A 46 -7.74 -3.45 -1.97
C GLY A 46 -7.54 -2.09 -1.28
N GLY A 47 -8.09 -1.94 -0.07
CA GLY A 47 -7.91 -0.71 0.71
C GLY A 47 -6.45 -0.42 1.09
N ALA A 48 -5.66 -1.46 1.38
CA ALA A 48 -4.23 -1.31 1.66
C ALA A 48 -3.44 -0.84 0.44
N ASN A 49 -3.78 -1.36 -0.76
CA ASN A 49 -3.16 -0.93 -2.01
C ASN A 49 -3.47 0.54 -2.31
N ASP A 50 -4.73 0.95 -2.15
CA ASP A 50 -5.15 2.34 -2.35
C ASP A 50 -4.46 3.28 -1.35
N ALA A 51 -4.33 2.88 -0.09
CA ALA A 51 -3.60 3.62 0.93
C ALA A 51 -2.10 3.77 0.58
N LYS A 52 -1.45 2.69 0.13
CA LYS A 52 -0.06 2.72 -0.33
C LYS A 52 0.11 3.70 -1.49
N THR A 53 -0.76 3.66 -2.49
CA THR A 53 -0.71 4.57 -3.65
C THR A 53 -0.82 6.04 -3.22
N LYS A 54 -1.74 6.36 -2.30
CA LYS A 54 -1.90 7.71 -1.75
C LYS A 54 -0.67 8.18 -0.98
N GLU A 55 -0.07 7.30 -0.18
CA GLU A 55 1.15 7.58 0.58
C GLU A 55 2.34 7.85 -0.35
N GLN A 56 2.54 7.02 -1.39
CA GLN A 56 3.63 7.23 -2.36
C GLN A 56 3.51 8.57 -3.09
N LEU A 57 2.29 8.99 -3.46
CA LEU A 57 2.05 10.31 -4.05
C LEU A 57 2.26 11.46 -3.04
N SER A 58 1.98 11.25 -1.75
CA SER A 58 2.29 12.22 -0.71
C SER A 58 3.80 12.40 -0.52
N ASN A 59 4.55 11.30 -0.54
CA ASN A 59 6.00 11.28 -0.49
C ASN A 59 6.59 11.97 -1.75
N LEU A 60 6.00 11.72 -2.92
CA LEU A 60 6.36 12.39 -4.17
C LEU A 60 6.28 13.91 -4.02
N ARG A 61 5.15 14.42 -3.52
CA ARG A 61 4.97 15.87 -3.32
C ARG A 61 6.07 16.42 -2.41
N THR A 62 6.32 15.76 -1.29
CA THR A 62 7.35 16.18 -0.33
C THR A 62 8.74 16.23 -0.98
N ALA A 63 9.10 15.21 -1.77
CA ALA A 63 10.37 15.17 -2.49
C ALA A 63 10.45 16.27 -3.58
N ALA A 64 9.36 16.53 -4.29
CA ALA A 64 9.29 17.60 -5.29
C ALA A 64 9.41 18.99 -4.65
N GLU A 65 8.79 19.22 -3.49
CA GLU A 65 8.95 20.48 -2.74
C GLU A 65 10.39 20.66 -2.24
N LEU A 66 11.03 19.58 -1.78
CA LEU A 66 12.44 19.62 -1.40
C LEU A 66 13.34 19.95 -2.60
N TYR A 67 13.05 19.39 -3.78
CA TYR A 67 13.73 19.74 -5.02
C TYR A 67 13.57 21.23 -5.34
N TYR A 68 12.34 21.74 -5.28
CA TYR A 68 12.04 23.16 -5.52
C TYR A 68 12.76 24.07 -4.53
N ALA A 69 12.82 23.71 -3.25
CA ALA A 69 13.52 24.49 -2.23
C ALA A 69 15.03 24.63 -2.52
N ASN A 70 15.65 23.66 -3.20
CA ASN A 70 17.06 23.69 -3.54
C ASN A 70 17.35 24.39 -4.88
N ILE A 71 16.48 24.22 -5.88
CA ILE A 71 16.75 24.63 -7.27
C ILE A 71 15.93 25.87 -7.69
N GLY A 72 14.83 26.15 -7.00
CA GLY A 72 13.92 27.27 -7.28
C GLY A 72 12.93 27.02 -8.44
N ASN A 73 12.89 25.80 -8.99
CA ASN A 73 11.91 25.35 -9.98
C ASN A 73 11.79 23.82 -9.94
N TYR A 74 10.82 23.26 -10.67
CA TYR A 74 10.58 21.81 -10.81
C TYR A 74 11.19 21.21 -12.09
N GLY A 75 12.28 21.77 -12.59
CA GLY A 75 12.96 21.35 -13.81
C GLY A 75 12.31 21.93 -15.08
N THR A 76 13.16 22.43 -15.98
CA THR A 76 12.75 23.03 -17.25
C THR A 76 12.83 22.02 -18.40
N ASN A 77 11.73 21.82 -19.11
CA ASN A 77 11.66 20.98 -20.30
C ASN A 77 11.26 21.84 -21.53
N ALA A 78 11.72 21.46 -22.72
CA ALA A 78 11.33 22.13 -23.97
C ALA A 78 9.81 22.06 -24.25
N THR A 79 9.11 21.06 -23.70
CA THR A 79 7.67 20.87 -23.90
C THR A 79 6.89 20.96 -22.60
N ALA A 80 5.66 21.50 -22.70
CA ALA A 80 4.68 21.39 -21.63
C ALA A 80 4.08 19.97 -21.61
N ASN A 81 3.57 19.56 -20.46
CA ASN A 81 2.99 18.25 -20.20
C ASN A 81 3.96 17.08 -20.38
N ALA A 82 5.20 17.23 -19.92
CA ALA A 82 6.17 16.15 -19.91
C ALA A 82 5.73 15.00 -18.98
N SER A 83 5.95 13.76 -19.43
CA SER A 83 5.60 12.52 -18.71
C SER A 83 6.54 12.24 -17.53
N CYS A 84 6.29 11.16 -16.78
CA CYS A 84 7.11 10.73 -15.64
C CYS A 84 8.59 10.46 -15.96
N THR A 85 8.91 10.25 -17.24
CA THR A 85 10.27 10.03 -17.75
C THR A 85 10.76 11.20 -18.60
N GLY A 86 10.04 12.32 -18.60
CA GLY A 86 10.41 13.52 -19.34
C GLY A 86 11.72 14.09 -18.83
N ALA A 87 12.72 14.16 -19.70
CA ALA A 87 14.03 14.71 -19.37
C ALA A 87 13.90 16.15 -18.82
N SER A 88 14.84 16.52 -17.93
CA SER A 88 14.92 17.86 -17.34
C SER A 88 13.68 18.30 -16.57
N THR A 89 12.90 17.36 -16.05
CA THR A 89 11.78 17.63 -15.12
C THR A 89 12.13 17.15 -13.71
N VAL A 90 11.36 17.59 -12.71
CA VAL A 90 11.46 17.07 -11.33
C VAL A 90 11.36 15.55 -11.27
N PHE A 91 10.64 14.92 -12.21
CA PHE A 91 10.41 13.47 -12.21
C PHE A 91 11.64 12.62 -12.54
N VAL A 92 12.68 13.20 -13.13
CA VAL A 92 13.94 12.50 -13.40
C VAL A 92 15.02 12.76 -12.36
N ASP A 93 14.72 13.60 -11.36
CA ASP A 93 15.62 13.80 -10.23
C ASP A 93 15.78 12.51 -9.41
N SER A 94 16.98 12.25 -8.91
CA SER A 94 17.28 11.02 -8.17
C SER A 94 16.45 10.83 -6.89
N GLY A 95 15.98 11.91 -6.25
CA GLY A 95 15.13 11.85 -5.07
C GLY A 95 13.65 11.63 -5.40
N VAL A 96 13.22 11.87 -6.64
CA VAL A 96 11.82 11.85 -7.07
C VAL A 96 11.53 10.69 -8.03
N ALA A 97 12.48 10.33 -8.89
CA ALA A 97 12.33 9.28 -9.90
C ALA A 97 11.84 7.94 -9.32
N PRO A 98 12.30 7.45 -8.15
CA PRO A 98 11.78 6.21 -7.56
C PRO A 98 10.30 6.30 -7.13
N LEU A 99 9.75 7.50 -6.96
CA LEU A 99 8.38 7.74 -6.52
C LEU A 99 7.40 7.85 -7.71
N VAL A 100 7.93 7.93 -8.94
CA VAL A 100 7.15 7.92 -10.18
C VAL A 100 7.37 6.65 -11.02
N THR A 101 8.03 5.63 -10.48
CA THR A 101 8.15 4.32 -11.12
C THR A 101 6.99 3.42 -10.73
N THR A 102 6.35 2.79 -11.72
CA THR A 102 5.19 1.91 -11.49
C THR A 102 5.51 0.69 -10.61
N SER A 103 6.79 0.29 -10.50
CA SER A 103 7.23 -0.78 -9.60
C SER A 103 7.09 -0.45 -8.11
N ASN A 104 7.02 0.84 -7.75
CA ASN A 104 6.80 1.26 -6.37
C ASN A 104 5.31 1.14 -5.95
N TYR A 105 4.41 1.05 -6.92
CA TYR A 105 2.96 0.99 -6.71
C TYR A 105 2.44 -0.45 -6.74
N PRO A 106 1.22 -0.70 -6.23
CA PRO A 106 0.53 -1.97 -6.44
C PRO A 106 0.45 -2.37 -7.92
N SER A 107 0.43 -3.67 -8.20
CA SER A 107 0.33 -4.18 -9.56
C SER A 107 -0.93 -3.69 -10.25
N GLY A 108 -0.80 -3.15 -11.46
CA GLY A 108 -1.93 -2.61 -12.24
C GLY A 108 -2.19 -1.12 -12.03
N THR A 109 -1.45 -0.44 -11.16
CA THR A 109 -1.54 1.02 -11.02
C THR A 109 -1.02 1.73 -12.27
N SER A 110 -1.86 2.58 -12.86
CA SER A 110 -1.52 3.50 -13.93
C SER A 110 -1.09 4.84 -13.33
N LEU A 111 0.11 5.30 -13.68
CA LEU A 111 0.67 6.58 -13.23
C LEU A 111 0.73 7.56 -14.39
N VAL A 112 0.28 8.79 -14.17
CA VAL A 112 0.39 9.90 -15.13
C VAL A 112 1.06 11.06 -14.44
N CYS A 113 2.15 11.57 -15.01
CA CYS A 113 2.82 12.77 -14.56
C CYS A 113 2.76 13.83 -15.64
N ARG A 114 2.67 15.10 -15.22
CA ARG A 114 2.63 16.27 -16.09
C ARG A 114 3.46 17.37 -15.44
N SER A 115 4.32 18.03 -16.21
CA SER A 115 4.99 19.27 -15.78
C SER A 115 4.92 20.36 -16.86
N THR A 116 5.06 21.60 -16.45
CA THR A 116 5.17 22.75 -17.37
C THR A 116 6.58 22.84 -17.99
N ALA A 117 6.69 23.46 -19.18
CA ALA A 117 7.98 23.68 -19.84
C ALA A 117 8.97 24.50 -19.00
N LEU A 118 8.48 25.43 -18.18
CA LEU A 118 9.31 26.31 -17.36
C LEU A 118 9.50 25.79 -15.92
N GLY A 119 9.05 24.58 -15.60
CA GLY A 119 9.19 24.02 -14.26
C GLY A 119 8.44 24.80 -13.18
N THR A 120 7.37 25.52 -13.51
CA THR A 120 6.59 26.32 -12.55
C THR A 120 5.48 25.52 -11.88
N ALA A 121 4.98 24.48 -12.55
CA ALA A 121 3.97 23.59 -11.98
C ALA A 121 4.13 22.13 -12.45
N TRP A 122 3.63 21.22 -11.64
CA TRP A 122 3.54 19.80 -11.94
C TRP A 122 2.31 19.17 -11.26
N ALA A 123 1.83 18.07 -11.83
CA ALA A 123 0.84 17.20 -11.20
C ALA A 123 1.12 15.73 -11.54
N THR A 124 0.71 14.85 -10.63
CA THR A 124 0.78 13.40 -10.82
C THR A 124 -0.52 12.75 -10.35
N SER A 125 -1.07 11.84 -11.14
CA SER A 125 -2.19 10.99 -10.73
C SER A 125 -1.85 9.51 -10.81
N ALA A 126 -2.37 8.72 -9.87
CA ALA A 126 -2.31 7.26 -9.90
C ALA A 126 -3.71 6.65 -9.85
N SER A 127 -3.93 5.54 -10.56
CA SER A 127 -5.18 4.80 -10.46
C SER A 127 -5.30 4.06 -9.11
N LEU A 128 -6.48 4.16 -8.51
CA LEU A 128 -6.96 3.38 -7.37
C LEU A 128 -7.87 2.23 -7.86
N SER A 129 -8.51 1.53 -6.93
CA SER A 129 -9.48 0.47 -7.24
C SER A 129 -10.71 0.94 -8.05
N SER A 130 -11.21 2.16 -7.83
CA SER A 130 -12.39 2.73 -8.53
C SER A 130 -12.15 4.09 -9.19
N ASP A 131 -11.15 4.84 -8.71
CA ASP A 131 -10.93 6.26 -9.03
C ASP A 131 -9.44 6.52 -9.29
N PHE A 132 -9.05 7.78 -9.38
CA PHE A 132 -7.66 8.23 -9.41
C PHE A 132 -7.35 9.09 -8.18
N TRP A 133 -6.14 9.00 -7.66
CA TRP A 133 -5.63 9.94 -6.67
C TRP A 133 -4.69 10.93 -7.36
N CYS A 134 -4.94 12.22 -7.20
CA CYS A 134 -4.12 13.29 -7.79
C CYS A 134 -3.43 14.11 -6.71
N VAL A 135 -2.16 14.45 -6.96
CA VAL A 135 -1.39 15.46 -6.22
C VAL A 135 -0.75 16.45 -7.19
N ASP A 136 -0.60 17.71 -6.77
CA ASP A 136 0.04 18.75 -7.57
C ASP A 136 0.92 19.70 -6.76
N SER A 137 1.65 20.56 -7.48
CA SER A 137 2.52 21.60 -6.92
C SER A 137 1.79 22.74 -6.20
N THR A 138 0.46 22.81 -6.30
CA THR A 138 -0.36 23.79 -5.56
C THR A 138 -0.75 23.28 -4.17
N GLY A 139 -0.43 22.02 -3.87
CA GLY A 139 -0.75 21.37 -2.61
C GLY A 139 -2.02 20.52 -2.67
N ALA A 140 -2.64 20.32 -3.84
CA ALA A 140 -3.82 19.48 -3.95
C ALA A 140 -3.50 18.01 -3.61
N SER A 141 -4.50 17.32 -3.05
CA SER A 141 -4.46 15.89 -2.74
C SER A 141 -5.91 15.40 -2.69
N LYS A 142 -6.43 14.93 -3.83
CA LYS A 142 -7.86 14.62 -3.99
C LYS A 142 -8.12 13.45 -4.94
N SER A 143 -9.31 12.89 -4.82
CA SER A 143 -9.78 11.79 -5.66
C SER A 143 -10.46 12.35 -6.91
N GLU A 144 -10.17 11.74 -8.05
CA GLU A 144 -10.65 12.14 -9.37
C GLU A 144 -11.26 10.96 -10.11
N THR A 145 -12.21 11.22 -11.01
CA THR A 145 -12.85 10.17 -11.82
C THR A 145 -12.05 9.79 -13.07
N ALA A 146 -10.97 10.52 -13.37
CA ALA A 146 -10.09 10.28 -14.49
C ALA A 146 -8.64 10.68 -14.19
N ALA A 147 -7.70 10.18 -14.98
CA ALA A 147 -6.31 10.61 -14.92
C ALA A 147 -6.16 12.09 -15.30
N ILE A 148 -5.14 12.74 -14.75
CA ILE A 148 -4.88 14.17 -15.05
C ILE A 148 -4.58 14.42 -16.54
N ALA A 149 -5.10 15.54 -17.03
CA ALA A 149 -4.84 16.04 -18.38
C ALA A 149 -3.78 17.15 -18.42
N GLY A 150 -3.46 17.78 -17.29
CA GLY A 150 -2.56 18.92 -17.18
C GLY A 150 -1.77 18.92 -15.86
N THR A 151 -1.25 20.09 -15.49
CA THR A 151 -0.32 20.26 -14.35
C THR A 151 -1.00 20.70 -13.05
N VAL A 152 -2.32 20.54 -12.95
CA VAL A 152 -3.13 20.86 -11.77
C VAL A 152 -4.19 19.78 -11.63
N CYS A 153 -4.48 19.38 -10.39
CA CYS A 153 -5.58 18.46 -10.11
C CYS A 153 -6.93 19.17 -10.35
N PRO A 154 -7.81 18.64 -11.22
CA PRO A 154 -9.03 19.31 -11.68
C PRO A 154 -10.02 19.63 -10.56
#